data_AF-A0A8T4DNM3-F1
#
_entry.id   AF-A0A8T4DNM3-F1
#
_cell.length_a   1.000
_cell.length_b   1.000
_cell.length_c   1.000
_cell.angle_alpha   90.00
_cell.angle_beta   90.00
_cell.angle_gamma   90.00
#
_symmetry.space_group_name_H-M   'P 1'
#
loop_
_entity.id
_entity.type
_entity.pdbx_description
1 polymer ?
#
loop_
_entity_poly.entity_id
_entity_poly.type
_entity_poly.pdbx_seq_one_letter_code
_entity_poly.pdbx_strand_id
1 'polypeptide(L)'
;MVEFNPDGSLKLPESLAKRKSENEQKMKSSRCIKVRKEIASFTAPKKCILKITLSQAIHDHRFIETIYNELKEDAKTPLKLTKTGEQEYEVEVGSDFKRCSECTSLIGRYREFLYGNLIEEKGNCTFEGRIRSWSEEDYFD
;
A
#
# COMPACT_ATOMS: atom_id res chain seq x y z
N MET A 1 12.39 -3.54 -28.33
CA MET A 1 12.39 -2.15 -28.83
C MET A 1 11.59 -1.33 -27.83
N VAL A 2 12.17 -0.26 -27.29
CA VAL A 2 11.46 0.64 -26.36
C VAL A 2 10.66 1.61 -27.22
N GLU A 3 9.33 1.57 -27.14
CA GLU A 3 8.48 2.53 -27.83
C GLU A 3 8.31 3.80 -26.98
N PHE A 4 8.41 4.95 -27.63
CA PHE A 4 8.21 6.25 -27.00
C PHE A 4 6.91 6.87 -27.51
N ASN A 5 6.23 7.61 -26.64
CA ASN A 5 5.15 8.48 -27.02
C ASN A 5 5.70 9.69 -27.82
N PRO A 6 4.85 10.41 -28.58
CA PRO A 6 5.26 11.60 -29.34
C PRO A 6 5.83 12.74 -28.48
N ASP A 7 5.60 12.73 -27.16
CA ASP A 7 6.20 13.65 -26.18
C ASP A 7 7.57 13.17 -25.63
N GLY A 8 8.08 12.03 -26.09
CA GLY A 8 9.36 11.48 -25.66
C GLY A 8 9.32 10.68 -24.35
N SER A 9 8.14 10.50 -23.74
CA SER A 9 7.97 9.58 -22.61
C SER A 9 7.97 8.13 -23.06
N LEU A 10 8.49 7.20 -22.25
CA LEU A 10 8.39 5.77 -22.53
C LEU A 10 6.92 5.35 -22.57
N LYS A 11 6.51 4.66 -23.64
CA LYS A 11 5.21 3.97 -23.66
C LYS A 11 5.20 2.93 -22.55
N LEU A 12 4.20 3.02 -21.69
CA LEU A 12 3.91 1.95 -20.75
C LEU A 12 3.48 0.71 -21.55
N PRO A 13 4.00 -0.49 -21.21
CA PRO A 13 3.51 -1.75 -21.75
C PRO A 13 1.99 -1.81 -21.65
N GLU A 14 1.30 -2.26 -22.69
CA GLU A 14 -0.17 -2.24 -22.75
C GLU A 14 -0.82 -2.97 -21.56
N SER A 15 -0.19 -4.01 -21.05
CA SER A 15 -0.62 -4.77 -19.86
C SER A 15 -0.62 -3.90 -18.59
N LEU A 16 0.39 -3.04 -18.41
CA LEU A 16 0.49 -2.12 -17.28
C LEU A 16 -0.47 -0.94 -17.42
N ALA A 17 -0.64 -0.42 -18.64
CA ALA A 17 -1.60 0.64 -18.92
C ALA A 17 -3.05 0.19 -18.62
N LYS A 18 -3.42 -1.01 -19.06
CA LYS A 18 -4.73 -1.61 -18.78
C LYS A 18 -4.95 -1.76 -17.27
N ARG A 19 -4.01 -2.38 -16.54
CA ARG A 19 -4.11 -2.55 -15.07
C ARG A 19 -4.25 -1.23 -14.32
N LYS A 20 -3.53 -0.18 -14.75
CA LYS A 20 -3.65 1.15 -14.15
C LYS A 20 -5.06 1.71 -14.33
N SER A 21 -5.60 1.63 -15.55
CA SER A 21 -6.96 2.09 -15.84
C SER A 21 -8.04 1.30 -15.08
N GLU A 22 -7.89 -0.01 -14.94
CA GLU A 22 -8.78 -0.87 -14.15
C GLU A 22 -8.75 -0.51 -12.66
N ASN A 23 -7.57 -0.24 -12.11
CA ASN A 23 -7.41 0.17 -10.72
C ASN A 23 -8.01 1.55 -10.46
N GLU A 24 -7.86 2.50 -11.39
CA GLU A 24 -8.50 3.81 -11.31
C GLU A 24 -10.03 3.70 -11.38
N GLN A 25 -10.56 2.82 -12.22
CA GLN A 25 -12.00 2.53 -12.26
C GLN A 25 -12.48 1.89 -10.95
N LYS A 26 -11.75 0.92 -10.41
CA LYS A 26 -12.07 0.28 -9.12
C LYS A 26 -12.11 1.30 -7.98
N MET A 27 -11.16 2.23 -7.93
CA MET A 27 -11.13 3.30 -6.93
C MET A 27 -12.32 4.26 -7.03
N LYS A 28 -13.01 4.34 -8.18
CA LYS A 28 -14.22 5.16 -8.36
C LYS A 28 -15.50 4.39 -8.03
N SER A 29 -15.60 3.14 -8.49
CA SER A 29 -16.89 2.41 -8.50
C SER A 29 -17.00 1.29 -7.47
N SER A 30 -15.88 0.73 -7.01
CA SER A 30 -15.84 -0.49 -6.21
C SER A 30 -15.39 -0.20 -4.79
N ARG A 31 -15.85 -1.00 -3.82
CA ARG A 31 -15.38 -0.91 -2.43
C ARG A 31 -13.99 -1.53 -2.30
N CYS A 32 -12.97 -0.75 -2.66
CA CYS A 32 -11.58 -1.13 -2.49
C CYS A 32 -10.79 -0.06 -1.74
N ILE A 33 -9.63 -0.46 -1.22
CA ILE A 33 -8.63 0.47 -0.71
C ILE A 33 -7.33 0.28 -1.47
N LYS A 34 -6.56 1.35 -1.52
CA LYS A 34 -5.21 1.38 -2.04
C LYS A 34 -4.25 1.57 -0.89
N VAL A 35 -3.26 0.69 -0.75
CA VAL A 35 -2.25 0.77 0.31
C VAL A 35 -0.87 0.89 -0.31
N ARG A 36 -0.13 1.91 0.10
CA ARG A 36 1.27 2.14 -0.31
C ARG A 36 2.17 2.18 0.92
N LYS A 37 3.25 1.40 0.90
CA LYS A 37 4.24 1.36 1.98
C LYS A 37 5.38 2.35 1.68
N GLU A 38 5.74 3.16 2.65
CA GLU A 38 6.87 4.08 2.55
C GLU A 38 7.75 3.97 3.80
N ILE A 39 9.06 4.15 3.63
CA ILE A 39 9.98 4.25 4.76
C ILE A 39 10.08 5.73 5.12
N ALA A 40 9.70 6.08 6.34
CA ALA A 40 9.72 7.45 6.84
C ALA A 40 11.03 7.80 7.54
N SER A 41 11.65 6.84 8.22
CA SER A 41 12.96 7.03 8.87
C SER A 41 13.80 5.77 8.80
N PHE A 42 15.05 5.95 8.38
CA PHE A 42 16.10 4.93 8.45
C PHE A 42 16.89 4.99 9.77
N THR A 43 16.74 6.06 10.55
CA THR A 43 17.38 6.26 11.85
C THR A 43 16.58 5.55 12.94
N ALA A 44 17.25 4.83 13.84
CA ALA A 44 16.60 4.07 14.91
C ALA A 44 15.90 5.01 15.94
N PRO A 45 14.67 4.68 16.40
CA PRO A 45 13.82 3.59 15.92
C PRO A 45 13.30 3.90 14.52
N LYS A 46 13.44 2.92 13.62
CA LYS A 46 13.09 3.11 12.22
C LYS A 46 11.56 3.20 12.08
N LYS A 47 11.09 3.90 11.06
CA LYS A 47 9.66 4.20 10.87
C LYS A 47 9.19 3.83 9.48
N CYS A 48 8.05 3.15 9.41
CA CYS A 48 7.31 2.91 8.17
C CYS A 48 6.00 3.70 8.20
N ILE A 49 5.59 4.25 7.07
CA ILE A 49 4.27 4.86 6.88
C ILE A 49 3.50 4.01 5.87
N LEU A 50 2.29 3.64 6.23
CA LEU A 50 1.31 3.06 5.34
C LEU A 50 0.34 4.16 4.91
N LYS A 51 0.41 4.55 3.64
CA LYS A 51 -0.56 5.45 3.01
C LYS A 51 -1.73 4.64 2.52
N ILE A 52 -2.90 4.90 3.07
CA ILE A 52 -4.16 4.22 2.77
C ILE A 52 -5.07 5.24 2.08
N THR A 53 -5.47 4.93 0.86
CA THR A 53 -6.46 5.71 0.11
C THR A 53 -7.72 4.86 -0.07
N LEU A 54 -8.86 5.39 0.34
CA LEU A 54 -10.16 4.76 0.17
C LEU A 54 -10.72 5.08 -1.22
N SER A 55 -11.47 4.13 -1.78
CA SER A 55 -12.28 4.38 -2.97
C SER A 55 -13.45 5.33 -2.68
N GLN A 56 -13.93 6.00 -3.73
CA GLN A 56 -15.06 6.92 -3.64
C GLN A 56 -16.39 6.22 -3.28
N ALA A 57 -16.47 4.92 -3.54
CA ALA A 57 -17.62 4.09 -3.19
C ALA A 57 -17.70 3.73 -1.69
N ILE A 58 -16.69 4.08 -0.90
CA ILE A 58 -16.65 3.85 0.55
C ILE A 58 -17.04 5.14 1.28
N HIS A 59 -18.25 5.14 1.83
CA HIS A 59 -18.79 6.26 2.63
C HIS A 59 -18.65 6.04 4.14
N ASP A 60 -18.53 4.78 4.59
CA ASP A 60 -18.31 4.44 5.99
C ASP A 60 -16.82 4.19 6.22
N HIS A 61 -16.16 5.09 6.95
CA HIS A 61 -14.72 5.03 7.22
C HIS A 61 -14.39 4.45 8.60
N ARG A 62 -15.41 4.10 9.40
CA ARG A 62 -15.23 3.66 10.80
C ARG A 62 -14.33 2.43 10.91
N PHE A 63 -14.38 1.55 9.90
CA PHE A 63 -13.55 0.34 9.86
C PHE A 63 -12.03 0.63 9.89
N ILE A 64 -11.58 1.79 9.40
CA ILE A 64 -10.16 2.18 9.45
C ILE A 64 -9.72 2.35 10.90
N GLU A 65 -10.50 3.07 11.69
CA GLU A 65 -10.22 3.29 13.10
C GLU A 65 -10.40 2.02 13.92
N THR A 66 -11.43 1.21 13.62
CA THR A 66 -11.64 -0.08 14.29
C THR A 66 -10.45 -1.02 14.08
N ILE A 67 -10.06 -1.28 12.83
CA ILE A 67 -8.94 -2.18 12.51
C ILE A 67 -7.62 -1.64 13.07
N TYR A 68 -7.42 -0.32 13.04
CA TYR A 68 -6.25 0.32 13.66
C TYR A 68 -6.22 0.14 15.18
N ASN A 69 -7.35 0.33 15.87
CA ASN A 69 -7.43 0.20 17.32
C ASN A 69 -7.19 -1.25 17.75
N GLU A 70 -7.79 -2.22 17.06
CA GLU A 70 -7.51 -3.64 17.28
C GLU A 70 -6.02 -3.95 17.10
N LEU A 71 -5.37 -3.37 16.09
CA LEU A 71 -3.93 -3.58 15.90
C LEU A 71 -3.13 -2.94 17.03
N LYS A 72 -3.54 -1.75 17.48
CA LYS A 72 -2.88 -1.00 18.55
C LYS A 72 -2.91 -1.73 19.89
N GLU A 73 -3.97 -2.49 20.17
CA GLU A 73 -4.05 -3.33 21.37
C GLU A 73 -3.05 -4.50 21.33
N ASP A 74 -2.84 -5.08 20.14
CA ASP A 74 -1.90 -6.20 19.94
C ASP A 74 -0.44 -5.76 19.72
N ALA A 75 -0.23 -4.52 19.28
CA ALA A 75 1.05 -4.04 18.80
C ALA A 75 2.03 -3.77 19.94
N LYS A 76 3.26 -4.25 19.74
CA LYS A 76 4.41 -3.99 20.63
C LYS A 76 5.15 -2.69 20.31
N THR A 77 4.84 -2.07 19.17
CA THR A 77 5.55 -0.90 18.65
C THR A 77 4.64 0.32 18.62
N PRO A 78 5.20 1.55 18.66
CA PRO A 78 4.38 2.75 18.61
C PRO A 78 3.70 2.85 17.25
N LEU A 79 2.37 2.94 17.27
CA LEU A 79 1.51 3.16 16.11
C LEU A 79 0.88 4.54 16.20
N LYS A 80 0.75 5.21 15.05
CA LYS A 80 0.05 6.48 14.93
C LYS A 80 -0.77 6.52 13.65
N LEU A 81 -2.09 6.66 13.80
CA LEU A 81 -3.02 6.96 12.71
C LEU A 81 -3.13 8.48 12.54
N THR A 82 -3.00 8.96 11.31
CA THR A 82 -3.22 10.35 10.91
C THR A 82 -4.21 10.37 9.75
N LYS A 83 -5.20 11.26 9.80
CA LYS A 83 -6.10 11.50 8.67
C LYS A 83 -5.56 12.70 7.88
N THR A 84 -5.12 12.46 6.65
CA THR A 84 -4.50 13.48 5.80
C THR A 84 -5.52 14.13 4.86
N GLY A 85 -6.59 13.40 4.52
CA GLY A 85 -7.68 13.89 3.67
C GLY A 85 -9.00 13.18 3.98
N GLU A 86 -10.04 13.45 3.18
CA GLU A 86 -11.36 12.83 3.41
C GLU A 86 -11.33 11.30 3.25
N GLN A 87 -10.58 10.81 2.25
CA GLN A 87 -10.41 9.40 1.91
C GLN A 87 -8.96 8.92 2.10
N GLU A 88 -8.13 9.72 2.77
CA GLU A 88 -6.69 9.48 2.87
C GLU A 88 -6.25 9.40 4.33
N TYR A 89 -5.58 8.29 4.64
CA TYR A 89 -5.13 7.95 5.98
C TYR A 89 -3.66 7.53 5.92
N GLU A 90 -2.92 7.86 6.98
CA GLU A 90 -1.53 7.47 7.16
C GLU A 90 -1.38 6.75 8.48
N VAL A 91 -0.81 5.54 8.44
CA VAL A 91 -0.46 4.78 9.64
C VAL A 91 1.06 4.73 9.74
N GLU A 92 1.61 5.50 10.69
CA GLU A 92 3.01 5.42 11.06
C GLU A 92 3.21 4.25 12.04
N VAL A 93 4.16 3.39 11.70
CA VAL A 93 4.54 2.20 12.45
C VAL A 93 6.01 2.34 12.84
N GLY A 94 6.28 2.46 14.14
CA GLY A 94 7.61 2.25 14.69
C GLY A 94 8.03 0.78 14.50
N SER A 95 9.27 0.54 14.11
CA SER A 95 9.72 -0.82 13.80
C SER A 95 11.17 -1.04 14.18
N ASP A 96 11.43 -2.19 14.80
CA ASP A 96 12.75 -2.77 15.03
C ASP A 96 13.02 -3.78 13.90
N PHE A 97 13.84 -3.40 12.91
CA PHE A 97 13.78 -4.04 11.59
C PHE A 97 14.35 -5.47 11.49
N LYS A 98 13.55 -6.36 10.87
CA LYS A 98 13.95 -7.35 9.83
C LYS A 98 12.82 -7.57 8.79
N ARG A 99 11.55 -7.59 9.21
CA ARG A 99 10.32 -7.47 8.41
C ARG A 99 9.27 -6.78 9.29
N CYS A 100 8.50 -5.81 8.78
CA CYS A 100 7.45 -5.18 9.57
C CYS A 100 6.24 -6.13 9.68
N SER A 101 6.17 -6.91 10.78
CA SER A 101 5.04 -7.79 11.11
C SER A 101 3.75 -6.98 11.21
N GLU A 102 3.80 -5.84 11.88
CA GLU A 102 2.66 -4.95 12.11
C GLU A 102 2.10 -4.41 10.79
N CYS A 103 2.97 -3.98 9.88
CA CYS A 103 2.56 -3.49 8.56
C CYS A 103 1.87 -4.57 7.73
N THR A 104 2.37 -5.81 7.84
CA THR A 104 1.82 -6.96 7.12
C THR A 104 0.49 -7.39 7.74
N SER A 105 0.39 -7.37 9.07
CA SER A 105 -0.82 -7.69 9.83
C SER A 105 -1.93 -6.70 9.54
N LEU A 106 -1.63 -5.39 9.50
CA LEU A 106 -2.61 -4.36 9.16
C LEU A 106 -3.19 -4.57 7.75
N ILE A 107 -2.32 -4.84 6.77
CA ILE A 107 -2.75 -5.10 5.39
C ILE A 107 -3.56 -6.40 5.30
N GLY A 108 -3.19 -7.42 6.07
CA GLY A 108 -3.95 -8.66 6.19
C GLY A 108 -5.37 -8.41 6.67
N ARG A 109 -5.54 -7.67 7.78
CA ARG A 109 -6.86 -7.33 8.34
C ARG A 109 -7.71 -6.52 7.35
N TYR A 110 -7.12 -5.56 6.65
CA TYR A 110 -7.85 -4.85 5.59
C TYR A 110 -8.25 -5.76 4.42
N ARG A 111 -7.36 -6.68 4.02
CA ARG A 111 -7.65 -7.64 2.95
C ARG A 111 -8.81 -8.55 3.33
N GLU A 112 -8.88 -9.01 4.58
CA GLU A 112 -9.99 -9.81 5.09
C GLU A 112 -11.29 -9.01 5.12
N PHE A 113 -11.28 -7.80 5.67
CA PHE A 113 -12.47 -6.94 5.76
C PHE A 113 -13.06 -6.59 4.39
N LEU A 114 -12.22 -6.40 3.38
CA LEU A 114 -12.64 -6.01 2.03
C LEU A 114 -12.80 -7.19 1.07
N TYR A 115 -12.83 -8.44 1.57
CA TYR A 115 -12.97 -9.65 0.76
C TYR A 115 -11.92 -9.74 -0.36
N GLY A 116 -10.69 -9.32 -0.09
CA GLY A 116 -9.60 -9.30 -1.07
C GLY A 116 -9.55 -8.08 -1.97
N ASN A 117 -10.49 -7.12 -1.86
CA ASN A 117 -10.49 -5.88 -2.65
C ASN A 117 -9.50 -4.84 -2.12
N LEU A 118 -8.21 -5.17 -2.23
CA LEU A 118 -7.09 -4.33 -1.81
C LEU A 118 -6.08 -4.18 -2.95
N ILE A 119 -5.79 -2.94 -3.30
CA ILE A 119 -4.76 -2.59 -4.27
C ILE A 119 -3.48 -2.27 -3.49
N GLU A 120 -2.56 -3.23 -3.43
CA GLU A 120 -1.26 -3.03 -2.78
C GLU A 120 -0.25 -2.47 -3.80
N GLU A 121 0.15 -1.22 -3.64
CA GLU A 121 1.29 -0.69 -4.39
C GLU A 121 2.59 -1.18 -3.75
N LYS A 122 3.48 -1.74 -4.58
CA LYS A 122 4.80 -2.21 -4.14
C LYS A 122 5.57 -1.05 -3.52
N GLY A 123 5.60 -1.03 -2.19
CA GLY A 123 6.48 -0.22 -1.38
C GLY A 123 7.37 -1.12 -0.54
N ASN A 124 8.67 -0.85 -0.50
CA ASN A 124 9.59 -1.65 0.31
C ASN A 124 9.59 -1.14 1.75
N CYS A 125 9.13 -1.98 2.69
CA CYS A 125 9.44 -1.83 4.11
C CYS A 125 10.60 -2.76 4.53
N THR A 126 11.29 -3.37 3.57
CA THR A 126 12.44 -4.26 3.82
C THR A 126 13.74 -3.46 3.78
N PHE A 127 14.51 -3.49 4.87
CA PHE A 127 15.88 -2.96 4.92
C PHE A 127 16.89 -3.89 4.23
N GLU A 128 16.50 -4.53 3.14
CA GLU A 128 17.47 -5.02 2.18
C GLU A 128 17.23 -4.24 0.90
N GLY A 129 18.28 -3.56 0.44
CA GLY A 129 18.41 -3.09 -0.93
C GLY A 129 18.43 -4.25 -1.93
N ARG A 130 17.46 -5.17 -1.86
CA ARG A 130 17.05 -5.95 -3.02
C ARG A 130 16.20 -5.03 -3.88
N ILE A 131 16.87 -4.16 -4.60
CA ILE A 131 16.48 -3.85 -5.97
C ILE A 131 16.58 -5.20 -6.71
N ARG A 132 15.58 -6.07 -6.55
CA ARG A 132 15.22 -6.93 -7.67
C ARG A 132 14.34 -6.03 -8.54
N SER A 133 15.01 -5.28 -9.41
CA SER A 133 14.44 -4.92 -10.70
C SER A 133 13.84 -6.21 -11.26
N TRP A 134 12.53 -6.32 -11.20
CA TRP A 134 11.81 -7.49 -11.70
C TRP A 134 11.98 -7.52 -13.22
N SER A 135 12.60 -8.59 -13.74
CA SER A 135 12.40 -9.08 -15.10
C SER A 135 11.11 -9.90 -15.14
N GLU A 136 10.43 -9.93 -16.28
CA GLU A 136 9.12 -10.58 -16.51
C GLU A 136 9.09 -12.11 -16.31
N GLU A 137 10.21 -12.75 -15.95
CA GLU A 137 10.36 -14.21 -15.92
C GLU A 137 9.88 -14.90 -14.63
N ASP A 138 9.69 -14.16 -13.52
CA ASP A 138 9.30 -14.74 -12.22
C ASP A 138 7.78 -15.09 -12.11
N TYR A 139 7.02 -15.15 -13.22
CA TYR A 139 5.57 -15.48 -13.22
C TYR A 139 5.26 -16.95 -13.60
N PHE A 140 6.28 -17.74 -13.95
CA PHE A 140 6.13 -19.15 -14.36
C PHE A 140 7.03 -20.11 -13.56
N ASP A 141 7.13 -19.92 -12.25
CA ASP A 141 7.59 -20.96 -11.31
C ASP A 141 6.70 -20.99 -10.05
#